data_AF-A0A9D6D895-F1
#
_entry.id   AF-A0A9D6D895-F1
#
_cell.length_a   1.000
_cell.length_b   1.000
_cell.length_c   1.000
_cell.angle_alpha   90.00
_cell.angle_beta   90.00
_cell.angle_gamma   90.00
#
_symmetry.space_group_name_H-M   'P 1'
#
loop_
_entity.id
_entity.type
_entity.pdbx_description
1 polymer ?
#
loop_
_entity_poly.entity_id
_entity_poly.type
_entity_poly.pdbx_seq_one_letter_code
_entity_poly.pdbx_strand_id
1 'polypeptide(L)'
;MRVTALAGGTGAAKLLRGLAVCVTARELTIVGNTGDDSEVWGLHVSPDLDTVSYALAGRLDVTRGWGLADETFRCLAAMADLGAETWFNLGDRDLATHLFRTRALGEGRPLSSVTAELAQRLGVEA
;
A
#
# COMPACT_ATOMS: atom_id res chain seq x y z
N MET A 1 -20.09 -17.12 -4.66
CA MET A 1 -19.37 -16.97 -5.96
C MET A 1 -17.90 -16.72 -5.67
N ARG A 2 -16.93 -16.96 -6.57
CA ARG A 2 -15.52 -16.58 -6.33
C ARG A 2 -15.07 -15.62 -7.43
N VAL A 3 -14.52 -14.48 -7.05
CA VAL A 3 -14.06 -13.42 -7.94
C VAL A 3 -12.57 -13.20 -7.69
N THR A 4 -11.78 -13.28 -8.76
CA THR A 4 -10.36 -12.94 -8.72
C THR A 4 -10.13 -11.68 -9.54
N ALA A 5 -9.51 -10.66 -8.93
CA ALA A 5 -9.18 -9.41 -9.59
C ALA A 5 -7.65 -9.25 -9.67
N LEU A 6 -7.14 -8.93 -10.86
CA LEU A 6 -5.78 -8.45 -11.03
C LEU A 6 -5.77 -6.95 -10.77
N ALA A 7 -4.86 -6.47 -9.92
CA ALA A 7 -4.87 -5.11 -9.44
C ALA A 7 -3.50 -4.45 -9.55
N GLY A 8 -3.45 -3.29 -10.21
CA GLY A 8 -2.30 -2.40 -10.25
C GLY A 8 -2.78 -0.96 -10.40
N GLY A 9 -2.08 -0.05 -9.74
CA GLY A 9 -2.35 1.37 -9.72
C GLY A 9 -3.68 1.80 -9.09
N THR A 10 -3.91 3.11 -9.19
CA THR A 10 -5.07 3.78 -8.60
C THR A 10 -6.40 3.42 -9.29
N GLY A 11 -6.36 2.99 -10.56
CA GLY A 11 -7.53 2.52 -11.29
C GLY A 11 -8.11 1.23 -10.71
N ALA A 12 -7.25 0.26 -10.40
CA ALA A 12 -7.67 -0.97 -9.75
C ALA A 12 -8.24 -0.70 -8.35
N ALA A 13 -7.61 0.17 -7.57
CA ALA A 13 -8.13 0.58 -6.26
C ALA A 13 -9.54 1.19 -6.34
N LYS A 14 -9.82 2.02 -7.36
CA LYS A 14 -11.17 2.56 -7.58
C LYS A 14 -12.19 1.46 -7.88
N LEU A 15 -11.85 0.54 -8.78
CA LEU A 15 -12.72 -0.59 -9.14
C LEU A 15 -12.98 -1.50 -7.93
N LEU A 16 -11.93 -1.85 -7.19
CA LEU A 16 -11.99 -2.76 -6.05
C LEU A 16 -12.84 -2.21 -4.90
N ARG A 17 -12.81 -0.91 -4.63
CA ARG A 17 -13.72 -0.29 -3.65
C ARG A 17 -15.19 -0.47 -4.02
N GLY A 18 -15.53 -0.35 -5.30
CA GLY A 18 -16.89 -0.62 -5.77
C GLY A 18 -17.23 -2.11 -5.71
N LEU A 19 -16.31 -2.97 -6.15
CA LEU A 19 -16.49 -4.42 -6.16
C LEU A 19 -16.69 -4.99 -4.75
N ALA A 20 -15.92 -4.51 -3.76
CA ALA A 20 -15.99 -4.97 -2.36
C ALA A 20 -17.35 -4.69 -1.69
N VAL A 21 -18.17 -3.79 -2.24
CA VAL A 21 -19.55 -3.55 -1.78
C VAL A 21 -20.53 -4.58 -2.38
N CYS A 22 -20.17 -5.20 -3.50
CA CYS A 22 -21.01 -6.14 -4.24
C CYS A 22 -20.76 -7.61 -3.89
N VAL A 23 -19.64 -7.92 -3.24
CA VAL A 23 -19.25 -9.29 -2.86
C VAL A 23 -18.82 -9.34 -1.41
N THR A 24 -18.95 -10.50 -0.77
CA THR A 24 -18.36 -10.66 0.57
C THR A 24 -16.84 -10.79 0.47
N ALA A 25 -16.14 -10.39 1.53
CA ALA A 25 -14.70 -10.55 1.67
C ALA A 25 -14.17 -11.91 1.20
N ARG A 26 -14.77 -12.98 1.74
CA ARG A 26 -14.40 -14.38 1.44
C ARG A 26 -14.57 -14.78 -0.02
N GLU A 27 -15.25 -13.98 -0.82
CA GLU A 27 -15.50 -14.23 -2.24
C GLU A 27 -14.52 -13.47 -3.15
N LEU A 28 -13.72 -12.54 -2.62
CA LEU A 28 -12.81 -11.70 -3.39
C LEU A 28 -11.35 -12.09 -3.12
N THR A 29 -10.63 -12.46 -4.19
CA THR A 29 -9.18 -12.60 -4.18
C THR A 29 -8.56 -11.53 -5.05
N ILE A 30 -7.56 -10.82 -4.53
CA ILE A 30 -6.84 -9.79 -5.25
C ILE A 30 -5.41 -10.25 -5.49
N VAL A 31 -4.99 -10.19 -6.74
CA VAL A 31 -3.61 -10.43 -7.15
C VAL A 31 -3.02 -9.07 -7.51
N GLY A 32 -2.20 -8.54 -6.61
CA GLY A 32 -1.58 -7.23 -6.78
C GLY A 32 -0.32 -7.28 -7.66
N ASN A 33 -0.11 -6.22 -8.44
CA ASN A 33 1.11 -5.98 -9.18
C ASN A 33 2.27 -5.70 -8.23
N THR A 34 3.42 -6.32 -8.49
CA THR A 34 4.70 -6.06 -7.82
C THR A 34 5.76 -5.56 -8.79
N GLY A 35 5.40 -5.25 -10.03
CA GLY A 35 6.32 -4.74 -11.05
C GLY A 35 6.84 -3.33 -10.76
N ASP A 36 6.11 -2.58 -9.93
CA ASP A 36 6.47 -1.24 -9.47
C ASP A 36 7.12 -1.26 -8.07
N ASP A 37 7.39 -2.45 -7.51
CA ASP A 37 8.09 -2.58 -6.24
C ASP A 37 9.53 -2.06 -6.39
N SER A 38 9.95 -1.23 -5.44
CA SER A 38 11.25 -0.54 -5.51
C SER A 38 11.86 -0.34 -4.12
N GLU A 39 13.14 -0.01 -4.09
CA GLU A 39 13.82 0.42 -2.87
C GLU A 39 13.95 1.95 -2.86
N VAL A 40 13.43 2.58 -1.81
CA VAL A 40 13.53 4.03 -1.58
C VAL A 40 14.17 4.26 -0.22
N TRP A 41 15.34 4.88 -0.20
CA TRP A 41 16.13 5.12 1.03
C TRP A 41 16.38 3.86 1.87
N GLY A 42 16.60 2.72 1.22
CA GLY A 42 16.78 1.42 1.88
C GLY A 42 15.48 0.75 2.34
N LEU A 43 14.32 1.31 1.99
CA LEU A 43 13.00 0.77 2.33
C LEU A 43 12.35 0.11 1.11
N HIS A 44 11.79 -1.08 1.32
CA HIS A 44 10.99 -1.77 0.31
C HIS A 44 9.60 -1.15 0.20
N VAL A 45 9.31 -0.56 -0.95
CA VAL A 45 8.05 0.10 -1.29
C VAL A 45 7.30 -0.77 -2.31
N SER A 46 6.02 -1.03 -2.05
CA SER A 46 5.15 -1.81 -2.94
C SER A 46 3.89 -0.99 -3.25
N PRO A 47 3.98 0.00 -4.17
CA PRO A 47 3.00 1.08 -4.28
C PRO A 47 1.60 0.59 -4.63
N ASP A 48 1.50 -0.45 -5.45
CA ASP A 48 0.21 -1.02 -5.87
C ASP A 48 -0.46 -1.82 -4.76
N LEU A 49 0.32 -2.61 -4.02
CA LEU A 49 -0.18 -3.34 -2.85
C LEU A 49 -0.65 -2.37 -1.76
N ASP A 50 0.11 -1.30 -1.53
CA ASP A 50 -0.22 -0.28 -0.53
C ASP A 50 -1.46 0.50 -0.94
N THR A 51 -1.54 0.96 -2.19
CA THR A 51 -2.70 1.68 -2.71
C THR A 51 -3.99 0.85 -2.61
N VAL A 52 -3.94 -0.43 -2.98
CA VAL A 52 -5.09 -1.35 -2.85
C VAL A 52 -5.48 -1.55 -1.39
N SER A 53 -4.50 -1.80 -0.51
CA SER A 53 -4.74 -2.02 0.92
C SER A 53 -5.37 -0.79 1.57
N TYR A 54 -4.84 0.41 1.29
CA TYR A 54 -5.39 1.66 1.80
C TYR A 54 -6.78 1.94 1.25
N ALA A 55 -7.04 1.62 -0.02
CA ALA A 55 -8.36 1.81 -0.62
C ALA A 55 -9.42 0.92 0.02
N LEU A 56 -9.11 -0.36 0.25
CA LEU A 56 -10.03 -1.32 0.87
C LEU A 56 -10.20 -1.11 2.37
N ALA A 57 -9.17 -0.61 3.05
CA ALA A 57 -9.26 -0.20 4.45
C ALA A 57 -10.00 1.14 4.66
N GLY A 58 -10.42 1.82 3.59
CA GLY A 58 -11.03 3.15 3.69
C GLY A 58 -10.07 4.26 4.16
N ARG A 59 -8.76 4.07 3.96
CA ARG A 59 -7.68 4.96 4.41
C ARG A 59 -6.98 5.73 3.29
N LEU A 60 -7.30 5.46 2.03
CA LEU A 60 -6.70 6.13 0.88
C LEU A 60 -7.06 7.63 0.84
N ASP A 61 -6.09 8.49 0.55
CA ASP A 61 -6.36 9.89 0.16
C ASP A 61 -7.06 9.89 -1.21
N VAL A 62 -8.38 10.05 -1.20
CA VAL A 62 -9.19 10.00 -2.42
C VAL A 62 -9.04 11.24 -3.30
N THR A 63 -8.62 12.36 -2.72
CA THR A 63 -8.41 13.62 -3.44
C THR A 63 -7.12 13.55 -4.25
N ARG A 64 -6.06 13.05 -3.63
CA ARG A 64 -4.76 12.83 -4.27
C ARG A 64 -4.74 11.59 -5.16
N GLY A 65 -5.52 10.58 -4.78
CA GLY A 65 -5.67 9.32 -5.50
C GLY A 65 -4.66 8.23 -5.11
N TRP A 66 -3.70 8.53 -4.25
CA TRP A 66 -2.66 7.62 -3.74
C TRP A 66 -2.26 8.00 -2.31
N GLY A 67 -1.62 7.07 -1.60
CA GLY A 67 -1.17 7.28 -0.22
C GLY A 67 -2.31 7.35 0.80
N LEU A 68 -1.95 7.55 2.06
CA LEU A 68 -2.89 7.65 3.17
C LEU A 68 -3.54 9.04 3.25
N ALA A 69 -4.81 9.08 3.64
CA ALA A 69 -5.50 10.31 4.01
C ALA A 69 -4.89 10.92 5.28
N ASP A 70 -4.94 12.26 5.38
CA ASP A 70 -4.42 13.02 6.52
C ASP A 70 -2.93 12.74 6.81
N GLU A 71 -2.14 12.75 5.75
CA GLU A 71 -0.70 12.48 5.80
C GLU A 71 0.13 13.77 5.90
N THR A 72 1.24 13.71 6.62
CA THR A 72 2.26 14.76 6.62
C THR A 72 3.51 14.29 5.89
N PHE A 73 4.34 15.24 5.42
CA PHE A 73 5.53 14.96 4.61
C PHE A 73 6.78 15.58 5.24
N ARG A 74 6.87 15.55 6.57
CA ARG A 74 7.98 16.20 7.30
C ARG A 74 9.28 15.44 7.12
N CYS A 75 9.23 14.11 7.13
CA CYS A 75 10.39 13.28 6.85
C CYS A 75 10.88 13.50 5.42
N LEU A 76 9.98 13.50 4.42
CA LEU A 76 10.32 13.79 3.02
C LEU A 76 11.04 15.14 2.87
N ALA A 77 10.53 16.19 3.52
CA ALA A 77 11.18 17.52 3.49
C ALA A 77 12.58 17.49 4.13
N ALA A 78 12.73 16.86 5.29
CA ALA A 78 14.03 16.73 5.95
C ALA A 78 15.02 15.89 5.12
N MET A 79 14.56 14.86 4.41
CA MET A 79 15.39 14.06 3.50
C MET A 79 15.85 14.90 2.30
N ALA A 80 15.00 15.78 1.76
CA ALA A 80 15.40 16.73 0.73
C ALA A 80 16.49 17.70 1.22
N ASP A 81 16.36 18.22 2.44
CA ASP A 81 17.36 19.10 3.05
C ASP A 81 18.72 18.41 3.23
N LEU A 82 18.72 17.09 3.43
CA LEU A 82 19.92 16.25 3.49
C LEU A 82 20.47 15.84 2.11
N GLY A 83 19.81 16.25 1.02
CA GLY A 83 20.23 15.97 -0.36
C GLY A 83 19.79 14.61 -0.91
N ALA A 84 18.81 13.96 -0.29
CA ALA A 84 18.26 12.70 -0.80
C ALA A 84 17.33 12.93 -2.00
N GLU A 85 17.23 11.93 -2.89
CA GLU A 85 16.22 11.95 -3.95
C GLU A 85 14.81 11.79 -3.37
N THR A 86 13.90 12.69 -3.74
CA THR A 86 12.52 12.73 -3.23
C THR A 86 11.49 12.57 -4.36
N TRP A 87 11.82 11.82 -5.41
CA TRP A 87 10.91 11.60 -6.54
C TRP A 87 9.68 10.77 -6.14
N PHE A 88 9.83 9.88 -5.15
CA PHE A 88 8.75 9.12 -4.54
C PHE A 88 8.36 9.76 -3.20
N ASN A 89 7.10 10.19 -3.09
CA ASN A 89 6.63 10.92 -1.94
C ASN A 89 6.22 9.96 -0.81
N LEU A 90 7.10 9.80 0.18
CA LEU A 90 6.81 9.04 1.39
C LEU A 90 6.17 9.93 2.46
N GLY A 91 4.91 9.61 2.78
CA GLY A 91 4.22 10.18 3.92
C GLY A 91 4.77 9.69 5.25
N ASP A 92 4.59 10.46 6.32
CA ASP A 92 5.10 10.11 7.65
C ASP A 92 4.42 8.84 8.23
N ARG A 93 3.13 8.62 7.98
CA ARG A 93 2.41 7.39 8.34
C ARG A 93 2.69 6.26 7.36
N ASP A 94 2.79 6.57 6.07
CA ASP A 94 3.15 5.60 5.02
C ASP A 94 4.55 5.01 5.25
N LEU A 95 5.48 5.81 5.76
CA LEU A 95 6.82 5.38 6.17
C LEU A 95 6.76 4.21 7.17
N ALA A 96 5.77 4.19 8.07
CA ALA A 96 5.61 3.10 9.02
C ALA A 96 5.28 1.76 8.32
N THR A 97 4.49 1.80 7.24
CA THR A 97 4.21 0.62 6.40
C THR A 97 5.49 0.07 5.79
N HIS A 98 6.34 0.93 5.23
CA HIS A 98 7.58 0.52 4.59
C HIS A 98 8.64 0.06 5.59
N LEU A 99 8.76 0.71 6.75
CA LEU A 99 9.62 0.27 7.85
C LEU A 99 9.22 -1.13 8.34
N PHE A 100 7.92 -1.35 8.55
CA PHE A 100 7.38 -2.64 8.95
C PHE A 100 7.69 -3.72 7.91
N ARG A 101 7.39 -3.43 6.63
CA ARG A 101 7.63 -4.37 5.53
C ARG A 101 9.10 -4.71 5.41
N THR A 102 9.96 -3.70 5.32
CA THR A 102 11.41 -3.86 5.12
C THR A 102 12.02 -4.72 6.21
N ARG A 103 11.65 -4.45 7.48
CA ARG A 103 12.11 -5.27 8.61
C ARG A 103 11.67 -6.73 8.45
N ALA A 104 10.38 -6.98 8.19
CA ALA A 104 9.85 -8.32 8.07
C ALA A 104 10.48 -9.11 6.91
N LEU A 105 10.71 -8.45 5.78
CA LEU A 105 11.44 -9.03 4.64
C LEU A 105 12.89 -9.36 5.00
N GLY A 106 13.57 -8.47 5.74
CA GLY A 106 14.93 -8.71 6.26
C GLY A 106 15.01 -9.89 7.23
N GLU A 107 13.92 -10.21 7.92
CA GLU A 107 13.77 -11.41 8.76
C GLU A 107 13.45 -12.68 7.94
N GLY A 108 13.43 -12.60 6.60
CA GLY A 108 13.19 -13.72 5.69
C GLY A 108 11.72 -14.04 5.45
N ARG A 109 10.78 -13.19 5.92
CA ARG A 109 9.35 -13.41 5.69
C ARG A 109 8.99 -13.10 4.24
N PRO A 110 8.15 -13.90 3.57
CA PRO A 110 7.75 -13.63 2.18
C PRO A 110 6.80 -12.43 2.11
N LEU A 111 6.91 -11.63 1.02
CA LEU A 111 6.08 -10.44 0.79
C LEU A 111 4.58 -10.72 0.93
N SER A 112 4.10 -11.86 0.43
CA SER A 112 2.70 -12.26 0.56
C SER A 112 2.22 -12.33 2.02
N SER A 113 3.04 -12.86 2.93
CA SER A 113 2.70 -12.93 4.36
C SER A 113 2.71 -11.57 5.03
N VAL A 114 3.64 -10.69 4.62
CA VAL A 114 3.79 -9.34 5.16
C VAL A 114 2.64 -8.46 4.70
N THR A 115 2.26 -8.54 3.42
CA THR A 115 1.11 -7.85 2.84
C THR A 115 -0.19 -8.30 3.49
N ALA A 116 -0.38 -9.61 3.72
CA ALA A 116 -1.56 -10.11 4.43
C ALA A 116 -1.66 -9.55 5.86
N GLU A 117 -0.54 -9.50 6.59
CA GLU A 117 -0.51 -8.93 7.94
C GLU A 117 -0.79 -7.42 7.94
N LEU A 118 -0.18 -6.68 7.02
CA LEU A 118 -0.42 -5.24 6.85
C LEU A 118 -1.89 -4.96 6.53
N ALA A 119 -2.47 -5.69 5.57
CA ALA A 119 -3.88 -5.58 5.21
C ALA A 119 -4.78 -5.79 6.44
N GLN A 120 -4.53 -6.85 7.23
CA GLN A 120 -5.26 -7.11 8.47
C GLN A 120 -5.11 -5.97 9.49
N ARG A 121 -3.89 -5.49 9.73
CA ARG A 121 -3.61 -4.40 10.70
C ARG A 121 -4.22 -3.06 10.27
N LEU A 122 -4.35 -2.83 8.97
CA LEU A 122 -5.00 -1.64 8.41
C LEU A 122 -6.53 -1.73 8.47
N GLY A 123 -7.09 -2.93 8.72
CA GLY A 123 -8.53 -3.15 8.76
C GLY A 123 -9.13 -3.44 7.39
N VAL A 124 -8.37 -4.05 6.47
CA VAL A 124 -8.94 -4.63 5.26
C VAL A 124 -9.79 -5.82 5.67
N GLU A 125 -11.10 -5.71 5.45
CA GLU A 125 -12.05 -6.79 5.76
C GLU A 125 -12.19 -7.80 4.63
N ALA A 126 -11.67 -7.49 3.44
CA ALA A 126 -11.73 -8.29 2.21
C ALA A 126 -10.82 -9.53 2.24
#